data_AF-A0A732ETG7-F1
#
_entry.id   AF-A0A732ETG7-F1
#
_cell.length_a   1.000
_cell.length_b   1.000
_cell.length_c   1.000
_cell.angle_alpha   90.00
_cell.angle_beta   90.00
_cell.angle_gamma   90.00
#
_symmetry.space_group_name_H-M   'P 1'
#
loop_
_entity.id
_entity.type
_entity.pdbx_description
1 polymer ?
#
loop_
_entity_poly.entity_id
_entity_poly.type
_entity_poly.pdbx_seq_one_letter_code
_entity_poly.pdbx_strand_id
1 'polypeptide(L)' 'MSQTITLIKDKILSDNYFTLRNITYDLTRRNGE' A
#
# COMPACT_ATOMS: atom_id res chain seq x y z
N MET A 1 13.53 12.53 -5.35
CA MET A 1 12.48 13.33 -4.71
C MET A 1 11.27 12.40 -4.49
N SER A 2 10.95 12.08 -3.24
CA SER A 2 10.00 11.02 -2.87
C SER A 2 8.54 11.40 -3.16
N GLN A 3 7.75 10.41 -3.57
CA GLN A 3 6.28 10.48 -3.64
C GLN A 3 5.74 10.11 -2.25
N THR A 4 4.68 10.80 -1.81
CA THR A 4 4.05 10.49 -0.53
C THR A 4 3.18 9.24 -0.72
N ILE A 5 3.49 8.18 0.04
CA ILE A 5 2.73 6.94 0.05
C ILE A 5 2.06 6.82 1.41
N THR A 6 0.74 6.81 1.45
CA THR A 6 -0.03 6.63 2.69
C THR A 6 -0.68 5.25 2.68
N LEU A 7 -0.35 4.42 3.65
CA LEU A 7 -0.97 3.12 3.81
C LEU A 7 -2.42 3.29 4.29
N ILE A 8 -3.40 2.87 3.48
CA ILE A 8 -4.82 2.98 3.82
C ILE A 8 -5.31 1.69 4.46
N LYS A 9 -4.87 0.55 3.93
CA LYS A 9 -5.28 -0.76 4.41
C LYS A 9 -4.20 -1.78 4.16
N ASP A 10 -3.90 -2.57 5.18
CA ASP A 10 -3.15 -3.80 5.02
C ASP A 10 -4.04 -4.96 5.44
N LYS A 11 -4.29 -5.89 4.52
CA LYS A 11 -5.06 -7.09 4.80
C LYS A 11 -4.21 -8.30 4.49
N ILE A 12 -4.00 -9.14 5.49
CA ILE A 12 -3.42 -10.47 5.31
C ILE A 12 -4.47 -11.36 4.64
N LEU A 13 -4.15 -11.85 3.45
CA LEU A 13 -5.00 -12.78 2.70
C LEU A 13 -4.64 -14.24 2.96
N SER A 14 -3.38 -14.51 3.31
CA SER A 14 -2.91 -15.84 3.67
C SER A 14 -1.66 -15.70 4.52
N ASP A 15 -1.55 -16.51 5.57
CA ASP A 15 -0.37 -16.55 6.44
C ASP A 15 -0.10 -18.01 6.82
N ASN A 16 0.51 -18.73 5.87
CA ASN A 16 0.88 -20.14 6.05
C ASN A 16 2.39 -20.22 6.29
N TYR A 17 3.19 -20.29 5.21
CA TYR A 17 4.65 -20.21 5.29
C TYR A 17 5.18 -18.85 4.78
N PHE A 18 4.46 -18.24 3.84
CA PHE A 18 4.65 -16.87 3.40
C PHE A 18 3.37 -16.09 3.66
N THR A 19 3.53 -14.79 3.97
CA THR A 19 2.41 -13.89 4.18
C THR A 19 2.04 -13.20 2.88
N LEU A 20 0.86 -13.52 2.34
CA LEU A 20 0.28 -12.77 1.25
C LEU A 20 -0.51 -11.59 1.81
N ARG A 21 -0.13 -10.37 1.44
CA ARG A 21 -0.80 -9.14 1.86
C ARG A 21 -1.43 -8.45 0.67
N ASN A 22 -2.67 -8.02 0.84
CA ASN A 22 -3.33 -7.07 -0.03
C ASN A 22 -3.24 -5.69 0.63
N ILE A 23 -2.32 -4.88 0.10
CA ILE A 23 -2.03 -3.54 0.61
C ILE A 23 -2.71 -2.53 -0.29
N THR A 24 -3.63 -1.77 0.29
CA THR A 24 -4.20 -0.57 -0.32
C THR A 24 -3.42 0.64 0.18
N TYR A 25 -2.83 1.39 -0.74
CA TYR A 25 -2.12 2.62 -0.44
C TYR A 25 -2.63 3.75 -1.32
N ASP A 26 -2.64 4.94 -0.76
CA ASP A 26 -2.82 6.18 -1.50
C ASP A 26 -1.45 6.68 -1.97
N LEU A 27 -1.37 7.06 -3.23
CA LEU A 27 -0.16 7.60 -3.83
C LEU A 27 -0.44 9.04 -4.24
N THR A 28 0.08 9.99 -3.46
CA THR A 28 -0.06 11.40 -3.78
C THR A 28 0.97 11.75 -4.86
N ARG A 29 0.51 11.77 -6.12
CA ARG A 29 1.32 12.30 -7.23
C ARG A 29 1.46 13.80 -7.03
N ARG A 30 2.67 14.32 -7.25
CA ARG A 30 3.01 15.74 -7.07
C ARG A 30 2.21 16.71 -7.94
N ASN A 31 1.47 16.20 -8.92
CA ASN A 31 0.87 17.02 -9.96
C ASN A 31 -0.59 17.40 -9.65
N GLY A 32 -1.22 16.86 -8.59
CA GLY A 32 -2.53 17.34 -8.14
C GLY A 32 -3.64 17.35 -9.21
N GLU A 33 -3.52 16.50 -10.24
CA GLU A 33 -4.52 16.30 -11.31
C GLU A 33 -5.34 15.04 -11.06
#